data_AF-A0A0U2WHP1-F1
#
_entry.id   AF-A0A0U2WHP1-F1
#
_cell.length_a   1.000
_cell.length_b   1.000
_cell.length_c   1.000
_cell.angle_alpha   90.00
_cell.angle_beta   90.00
_cell.angle_gamma   90.00
#
_symmetry.space_group_name_H-M   'P 1'
#
loop_
_entity.id
_entity.type
_entity.pdbx_description
1 polymer ?
#
loop_
_entity_poly.entity_id
_entity_poly.type
_entity_poly.pdbx_seq_one_letter_code
_entity_poly.pdbx_strand_id
1 'polypeptide(L)'
;MRKLAVILIVIIAATISGCASKDDEEFDNLVSQAVKYRDELDLVSAKQLFEKALDIREDSQIRKSVQKLTNEIAEVKKFNDLCDRLLSKRNALDSAMSRQDVRTTAKEIDVLISEIKNYDTNTEYSVSKYVNRMKESLELISLSVSVISVQATQDFDVIEKAQEIKNQIDELIASVQYPDAYKSIK
;
A
#
# COMPACT_ATOMS: atom_id res chain seq x y z
N MET A 1 17.16 -23.33 66.07
CA MET A 1 16.55 -22.05 65.60
C MET A 1 17.06 -21.57 64.23
N ARG A 2 18.33 -21.80 63.84
CA ARG A 2 18.85 -21.39 62.52
C ARG A 2 18.30 -22.13 61.28
N LYS A 3 17.70 -23.32 61.44
CA LYS A 3 17.16 -24.12 60.33
C LYS A 3 15.70 -23.80 59.94
N LEU A 4 14.97 -23.08 60.78
CA LEU A 4 13.58 -22.66 60.52
C LEU A 4 13.51 -21.36 59.70
N ALA A 5 14.51 -20.48 59.83
CA ALA A 5 14.57 -19.23 59.07
C ALA A 5 14.85 -19.42 57.57
N VAL A 6 15.48 -20.54 57.18
CA VAL A 6 15.84 -20.80 55.77
C VAL A 6 14.67 -21.35 54.97
N ILE A 7 13.71 -22.02 55.61
CA ILE A 7 12.54 -22.60 54.92
C ILE A 7 11.49 -21.52 54.60
N LEU A 8 11.42 -20.45 55.40
CA LEU A 8 10.46 -19.37 55.20
C LEU A 8 10.81 -18.48 53.98
N ILE A 9 12.09 -18.35 53.64
CA ILE A 9 12.56 -17.52 52.52
C ILE A 9 12.35 -18.20 51.16
N VAL A 10 12.33 -19.54 51.11
CA VAL A 10 12.11 -20.30 49.87
C VAL A 10 10.63 -20.29 49.44
N ILE A 11 9.69 -20.15 50.37
CA ILE A 11 8.25 -20.15 50.06
C ILE A 11 7.77 -18.77 49.56
N ILE A 12 8.41 -17.68 49.97
CA ILE A 12 8.09 -16.32 49.49
C ILE A 12 8.66 -16.07 48.07
N ALA A 13 9.70 -16.80 47.67
CA ALA A 13 10.25 -16.73 46.31
C ALA A 13 9.39 -17.46 45.24
N ALA A 14 8.44 -18.30 45.65
CA ALA A 14 7.57 -19.07 44.74
C ALA A 14 6.25 -18.36 44.38
N THR A 15 5.93 -17.22 45.01
CA THR A 15 4.68 -16.48 44.75
C THR A 15 4.81 -15.32 43.78
N ILE A 16 5.97 -15.14 43.12
CA ILE A 16 6.16 -14.15 42.03
C ILE A 16 6.08 -14.85 40.65
N SER A 17 5.64 -16.11 40.61
CA SER A 17 5.32 -16.78 39.35
C SER A 17 3.94 -16.37 38.85
N GLY A 18 3.90 -15.18 38.22
CA GLY A 18 3.08 -14.88 37.05
C GLY A 18 1.56 -15.02 37.17
N CYS A 19 0.91 -14.10 37.87
CA CYS A 19 -0.33 -13.56 37.31
C CYS A 19 0.11 -12.52 36.29
N ALA A 20 -0.04 -12.81 34.99
CA ALA A 20 0.00 -11.75 33.98
C ALA A 20 -0.99 -10.67 34.44
N SER A 21 -0.53 -9.42 34.49
CA SER A 21 -1.47 -8.35 34.82
C SER A 21 -2.52 -8.30 33.71
N LYS A 22 -3.74 -7.85 34.03
CA LYS A 22 -4.78 -7.67 33.01
C LYS A 22 -4.29 -6.82 31.82
N ASP A 23 -3.38 -5.89 32.10
CA ASP A 23 -2.73 -5.01 31.12
C ASP A 23 -1.76 -5.79 30.21
N ASP A 24 -1.06 -6.81 30.72
CA ASP A 24 -0.20 -7.68 29.90
C ASP A 24 -1.04 -8.54 28.94
N GLU A 25 -2.16 -9.09 29.41
CA GLU A 25 -3.09 -9.86 28.54
C GLU A 25 -3.72 -8.97 27.46
N GLU A 26 -4.09 -7.74 27.81
CA GLU A 26 -4.66 -6.78 26.86
C GLU A 26 -3.61 -6.34 25.81
N PHE A 27 -2.38 -6.05 26.24
CA PHE A 27 -1.26 -5.73 25.36
C PHE A 27 -1.01 -6.86 24.35
N ASP A 28 -0.85 -8.09 24.82
CA ASP A 28 -0.55 -9.24 23.97
C ASP A 28 -1.69 -9.52 22.97
N ASN A 29 -2.94 -9.34 23.40
CA ASN A 29 -4.11 -9.47 22.53
C ASN A 29 -4.12 -8.41 21.42
N LEU A 30 -3.86 -7.13 21.75
CA LEU A 30 -3.78 -6.05 20.76
C LEU A 30 -2.65 -6.30 19.75
N VAL A 31 -1.48 -6.72 20.22
CA VAL A 31 -0.34 -7.07 19.36
C VAL A 31 -0.68 -8.23 18.44
N SER A 32 -1.30 -9.30 18.96
CA SER A 32 -1.71 -10.44 18.15
C SER A 32 -2.73 -10.07 17.07
N GLN A 33 -3.70 -9.21 17.40
CA GLN A 33 -4.69 -8.73 16.42
C GLN A 33 -4.04 -7.81 15.38
N ALA A 34 -3.14 -6.92 15.80
CA ALA A 34 -2.42 -6.04 14.88
C ALA A 34 -1.61 -6.83 13.84
N VAL A 35 -0.93 -7.90 14.27
CA VAL A 35 -0.21 -8.81 13.37
C VAL A 35 -1.17 -9.46 12.37
N LYS A 36 -2.33 -9.95 12.83
CA LYS A 36 -3.34 -10.53 11.94
C LYS A 36 -3.83 -9.54 10.87
N TYR A 37 -4.20 -8.32 11.27
CA TYR A 37 -4.63 -7.28 10.32
C TYR A 37 -3.52 -6.92 9.32
N ARG A 38 -2.27 -6.86 9.76
CA ARG A 38 -1.13 -6.63 8.87
C ARG A 38 -0.99 -7.74 7.85
N ASP A 39 -1.11 -9.00 8.27
CA ASP A 39 -1.01 -10.16 7.39
C ASP A 39 -2.19 -10.23 6.40
N GLU A 40 -3.34 -9.66 6.77
CA GLU A 40 -4.50 -9.42 5.89
C GLU A 40 -4.38 -8.15 5.03
N LEU A 41 -3.24 -7.45 5.09
CA LEU A 41 -2.96 -6.18 4.40
C LEU A 41 -3.84 -4.99 4.81
N ASP A 42 -4.56 -5.09 5.93
CA ASP A 42 -5.26 -3.97 6.56
C ASP A 42 -4.29 -3.17 7.45
N LEU A 43 -3.45 -2.39 6.79
CA LEU A 43 -2.36 -1.64 7.43
C LEU A 43 -2.87 -0.57 8.41
N VAL A 44 -4.05 0.00 8.14
CA VAL A 44 -4.64 1.06 8.97
C VAL A 44 -5.11 0.49 10.30
N SER A 45 -5.88 -0.61 10.27
CA SER A 45 -6.31 -1.27 11.49
C SER A 45 -5.14 -1.87 12.27
N ALA A 46 -4.16 -2.46 11.57
CA ALA A 46 -2.93 -2.94 12.21
C ALA A 46 -2.18 -1.82 12.95
N LYS A 47 -2.01 -0.65 12.31
CA LYS A 47 -1.33 0.50 12.90
C LYS A 47 -2.08 0.99 14.15
N GLN A 48 -3.39 1.14 14.07
CA GLN A 48 -4.22 1.59 15.19
C GLN A 48 -4.12 0.65 16.40
N LEU A 49 -4.08 -0.66 16.17
CA LEU A 49 -3.95 -1.64 17.26
C LEU A 49 -2.56 -1.62 17.90
N PHE A 50 -1.50 -1.45 17.11
CA PHE A 50 -0.16 -1.25 17.66
C PHE A 50 -0.03 0.07 18.44
N GLU A 51 -0.64 1.15 17.97
CA GLU A 51 -0.67 2.43 18.71
C GLU A 51 -1.40 2.27 20.05
N LYS A 52 -2.55 1.59 20.07
CA LYS A 52 -3.25 1.24 21.32
C LYS A 52 -2.40 0.38 22.26
N ALA A 53 -1.63 -0.56 21.72
CA ALA A 53 -0.72 -1.36 22.53
C ALA A 53 0.37 -0.49 23.18
N LEU A 54 0.89 0.51 22.47
CA LEU A 54 1.85 1.48 23.01
C LEU A 54 1.26 2.36 24.12
N ASP A 55 -0.04 2.67 24.06
CA ASP A 55 -0.74 3.40 25.13
C ASP A 55 -0.78 2.62 26.45
N ILE A 56 -0.79 1.28 26.39
CA ILE A 56 -0.70 0.40 27.56
C ILE A 56 0.75 0.31 28.04
N ARG A 57 1.67 0.02 27.12
CA ARG A 57 3.09 -0.18 27.44
C ARG A 57 3.98 0.21 26.27
N GLU A 58 4.96 1.04 26.56
CA GLU A 58 5.99 1.40 25.60
C GLU A 58 6.85 0.18 25.21
N ASP A 59 6.92 -0.12 23.91
CA ASP A 59 7.74 -1.20 23.36
C ASP A 59 8.43 -0.76 22.06
N SER A 60 9.77 -0.90 22.04
CA SER A 60 10.59 -0.43 20.92
C SER A 60 10.33 -1.17 19.60
N GLN A 61 9.93 -2.44 19.64
CA GLN A 61 9.61 -3.24 18.45
C GLN A 61 8.23 -2.85 17.90
N ILE A 62 7.27 -2.60 18.80
CA ILE A 62 5.96 -2.09 18.40
C ILE A 62 6.09 -0.70 17.79
N ARG A 63 6.89 0.20 18.39
CA ARG A 63 7.16 1.52 17.80
C ARG A 63 7.78 1.44 16.41
N LYS A 64 8.75 0.54 16.19
CA LYS A 64 9.31 0.26 14.86
C LYS A 64 8.24 -0.25 13.89
N SER A 65 7.33 -1.10 14.36
CA SER A 65 6.23 -1.63 13.54
C SER A 65 5.25 -0.53 13.13
N VAL A 66 4.89 0.38 14.04
CA VAL A 66 4.07 1.56 13.74
C VAL A 66 4.74 2.46 12.69
N GLN A 67 6.05 2.71 12.84
CA GLN A 67 6.79 3.51 11.85
C GLN A 67 6.81 2.83 10.47
N LYS A 68 7.05 1.51 10.43
CA LYS A 68 7.06 0.72 9.20
C LYS A 68 5.69 0.79 8.50
N LEU A 69 4.61 0.56 9.24
CA LEU A 69 3.24 0.66 8.73
C LEU A 69 2.92 2.07 8.24
N THR A 70 3.37 3.11 8.96
CA THR A 70 3.16 4.50 8.55
C THR A 70 3.79 4.79 7.19
N ASN A 71 5.03 4.33 6.99
CA ASN A 71 5.72 4.49 5.71
C ASN A 71 5.04 3.66 4.61
N GLU A 72 4.67 2.42 4.89
CA GLU A 72 3.99 1.55 3.92
C GLU A 72 2.63 2.12 3.49
N ILE A 73 1.86 2.67 4.44
CA ILE A 73 0.61 3.39 4.15
C ILE A 73 0.88 4.58 3.22
N ALA A 74 1.95 5.35 3.43
CA ALA A 74 2.30 6.47 2.57
C ALA A 74 2.63 6.02 1.13
N GLU A 75 3.37 4.92 0.97
CA GLU A 75 3.65 4.35 -0.36
C GLU A 75 2.38 3.82 -1.04
N VAL A 76 1.49 3.15 -0.29
CA VAL A 76 0.16 2.75 -0.78
C VAL A 76 -0.65 3.95 -1.27
N LYS A 77 -0.69 5.05 -0.51
CA LYS A 77 -1.36 6.28 -0.92
C LYS A 77 -0.78 6.84 -2.22
N LYS A 78 0.54 6.89 -2.32
CA LYS A 78 1.25 7.38 -3.51
C LYS A 78 0.93 6.52 -4.74
N PHE A 79 0.85 5.21 -4.59
CA PHE A 79 0.49 4.32 -5.69
C PHE A 79 -0.99 4.43 -6.07
N ASN A 80 -1.88 4.58 -5.09
CA ASN A 80 -3.29 4.85 -5.33
C ASN A 80 -3.51 6.17 -6.08
N ASP A 81 -2.79 7.23 -5.71
CA ASP A 81 -2.83 8.52 -6.41
C ASP A 81 -2.43 8.38 -7.88
N LEU A 82 -1.39 7.59 -8.19
CA LEU A 82 -1.02 7.30 -9.58
C LEU A 82 -2.13 6.59 -10.35
N CYS A 83 -2.78 5.59 -9.74
CA CYS A 83 -3.89 4.87 -10.34
C CYS A 83 -5.10 5.79 -10.58
N ASP A 84 -5.45 6.61 -9.59
CA ASP A 84 -6.56 7.56 -9.67
C ASP A 84 -6.29 8.64 -10.73
N ARG A 85 -5.05 9.14 -10.83
CA ARG A 85 -4.62 10.09 -11.87
C ARG A 85 -4.72 9.47 -13.26
N LEU A 86 -4.33 8.20 -13.44
CA LEU A 86 -4.52 7.49 -14.72
C LEU A 86 -5.99 7.35 -15.08
N LEU A 87 -6.83 6.91 -14.14
CA LEU A 87 -8.29 6.79 -14.35
C LEU A 87 -8.94 8.14 -14.65
N SER A 88 -8.48 9.21 -14.01
CA SER A 88 -8.91 10.58 -14.30
C SER A 88 -8.55 10.98 -15.75
N LYS A 89 -7.35 10.66 -16.23
CA LYS A 89 -6.97 10.90 -17.64
C LYS A 89 -7.75 10.02 -18.62
N ARG A 90 -8.03 8.77 -18.26
CA ARG A 90 -8.95 7.89 -19.00
C ARG A 90 -10.33 8.54 -19.16
N ASN A 91 -10.88 9.15 -18.10
CA ASN A 91 -12.16 9.88 -18.17
C ASN A 91 -12.05 11.21 -18.94
N ALA A 92 -10.90 11.88 -18.91
CA ALA A 92 -10.68 13.09 -19.72
C ALA A 92 -10.74 12.79 -21.23
N LEU A 93 -10.33 11.59 -21.65
CA LEU A 93 -10.46 11.14 -23.04
C LEU A 93 -11.92 10.99 -23.49
N ASP A 94 -12.87 10.70 -22.59
CA ASP A 94 -14.32 10.68 -22.91
C ASP A 94 -14.85 12.08 -23.27
N SER A 95 -14.27 13.12 -22.66
CA SER A 95 -14.68 14.51 -22.85
C SER A 95 -13.85 15.25 -23.91
N ALA A 96 -12.90 14.58 -24.56
CA ALA A 96 -12.01 15.19 -25.54
C ALA A 96 -12.78 15.54 -26.81
N MET A 97 -12.87 16.83 -27.14
CA MET A 97 -13.63 17.33 -28.29
C MET A 97 -12.79 17.52 -29.54
N SER A 98 -11.46 17.49 -29.40
CA SER A 98 -10.53 17.71 -30.49
C SER A 98 -9.34 16.75 -30.45
N ARG A 99 -8.66 16.62 -31.60
CA ARG A 99 -7.39 15.88 -31.69
C ARG A 99 -6.32 16.47 -30.77
N GLN A 100 -6.37 17.79 -30.56
CA GLN A 100 -5.41 18.48 -29.70
C GLN A 100 -5.64 18.12 -28.23
N ASP A 101 -6.89 17.98 -27.80
CA ASP A 101 -7.23 17.53 -26.44
C ASP A 101 -6.70 16.12 -26.21
N VAL A 102 -6.99 15.19 -27.13
CA VAL A 102 -6.50 13.81 -27.05
C VAL A 102 -4.97 13.76 -26.98
N ARG A 103 -4.26 14.51 -27.83
CA ARG A 103 -2.78 14.56 -27.78
C ARG A 103 -2.26 15.16 -26.48
N THR A 104 -2.95 16.15 -25.93
CA THR A 104 -2.58 16.77 -24.65
C THR A 104 -2.76 15.75 -23.52
N THR A 105 -3.91 15.09 -23.44
CA THR A 105 -4.16 14.02 -22.47
C THR A 105 -3.19 12.86 -22.63
N ALA A 106 -2.85 12.45 -23.85
CA ALA A 106 -1.85 11.42 -24.10
C ALA A 106 -0.45 11.81 -23.58
N LYS A 107 -0.04 13.08 -23.70
CA LYS A 107 1.21 13.56 -23.08
C LYS A 107 1.18 13.50 -21.57
N GLU A 108 0.05 13.82 -20.95
CA GLU A 108 -0.10 13.71 -19.50
C GLU A 108 -0.08 12.25 -19.03
N ILE A 109 -0.66 11.33 -19.81
CA ILE A 109 -0.58 9.88 -19.55
C ILE A 109 0.87 9.40 -19.67
N ASP A 110 1.63 9.87 -20.66
CA ASP A 110 3.06 9.53 -20.82
C ASP A 110 3.91 9.91 -19.59
N VAL A 111 3.61 11.07 -18.98
CA VAL A 111 4.23 11.49 -17.72
C VAL A 111 3.90 10.50 -16.60
N LEU A 112 2.63 10.08 -16.48
CA LEU A 112 2.20 9.09 -15.47
C LEU A 112 2.85 7.72 -15.68
N ILE A 113 2.95 7.26 -16.93
CA ILE A 113 3.68 6.03 -17.29
C ILE A 113 5.14 6.12 -16.85
N SER A 114 5.76 7.28 -17.06
CA SER A 114 7.14 7.53 -16.64
C SER A 114 7.27 7.54 -15.11
N GLU A 115 6.32 8.12 -14.39
CA GLU A 115 6.27 8.06 -12.91
C GLU A 115 6.15 6.61 -12.42
N ILE A 116 5.30 5.78 -13.04
CA ILE A 116 5.15 4.35 -12.70
C ILE A 116 6.46 3.59 -12.95
N LYS A 117 7.07 3.76 -14.13
CA LYS A 117 8.34 3.10 -14.49
C LYS A 117 9.48 3.46 -13.54
N ASN A 118 9.51 4.70 -13.06
CA ASN A 118 10.53 5.21 -12.15
C ASN A 118 10.17 5.07 -10.67
N TYR A 119 9.03 4.47 -10.34
CA TYR A 119 8.64 4.25 -8.95
C TYR A 119 9.66 3.32 -8.25
N ASP A 120 10.15 3.76 -7.09
CA ASP A 120 11.09 2.99 -6.29
C ASP A 120 10.41 1.78 -5.65
N THR A 121 10.94 0.62 -5.97
CA THR A 121 10.40 -0.69 -5.59
C THR A 121 11.43 -1.52 -4.84
N ASN A 122 12.56 -0.92 -4.46
CA ASN A 122 13.62 -1.55 -3.66
C ASN A 122 13.31 -1.55 -2.15
N THR A 123 12.07 -1.23 -1.78
CA THR A 123 11.61 -1.24 -0.39
C THR A 123 11.09 -2.62 -0.01
N GLU A 124 11.12 -2.93 1.28
CA GLU A 124 10.57 -4.18 1.84
C GLU A 124 9.04 -4.16 2.00
N TYR A 125 8.35 -3.18 1.42
CA TYR A 125 6.91 -3.00 1.55
C TYR A 125 6.14 -3.89 0.57
N SER A 126 4.95 -4.34 0.98
CA SER A 126 4.12 -5.23 0.18
C SER A 126 3.61 -4.55 -1.09
N VAL A 127 3.37 -3.23 -1.04
CA VAL A 127 2.95 -2.43 -2.21
C VAL A 127 3.95 -2.51 -3.38
N SER A 128 5.25 -2.61 -3.10
CA SER A 128 6.32 -2.68 -4.12
C SER A 128 6.15 -3.85 -5.08
N LYS A 129 5.61 -4.99 -4.60
CA LYS A 129 5.28 -6.15 -5.45
C LYS A 129 4.24 -5.80 -6.53
N TYR A 130 3.22 -5.03 -6.16
CA TYR A 130 2.15 -4.65 -7.08
C TYR A 130 2.61 -3.59 -8.07
N VAL A 131 3.42 -2.63 -7.62
CA VAL A 131 4.04 -1.65 -8.50
C VAL A 131 4.97 -2.34 -9.51
N ASN A 132 5.81 -3.28 -9.07
CA ASN A 132 6.68 -4.04 -9.97
C ASN A 132 5.88 -4.85 -10.99
N ARG A 133 4.80 -5.51 -10.57
CA ARG A 133 3.90 -6.19 -11.50
C ARG A 133 3.33 -5.24 -12.55
N MET A 134 2.91 -4.03 -12.15
CA MET A 134 2.45 -3.01 -13.11
C MET A 134 3.56 -2.60 -14.07
N LYS A 135 4.78 -2.34 -13.56
CA LYS A 135 5.95 -1.93 -14.35
C LYS A 135 6.35 -2.96 -15.42
N GLU A 136 6.22 -4.24 -15.10
CA GLU A 136 6.60 -5.37 -15.96
C GLU A 136 5.45 -5.89 -16.82
N SER A 137 4.24 -5.33 -16.66
CA SER A 137 3.04 -5.78 -17.36
C SER A 137 3.09 -5.48 -18.87
N LEU A 138 2.53 -6.39 -19.67
CA LEU A 138 2.35 -6.14 -21.12
C LEU A 138 1.38 -5.00 -21.36
N GLU A 139 0.41 -4.81 -20.46
CA GLU A 139 -0.57 -3.73 -20.50
C GLU A 139 0.10 -2.34 -20.41
N LEU A 140 1.11 -2.16 -19.54
CA LEU A 140 1.83 -0.89 -19.45
C LEU A 140 2.66 -0.62 -20.71
N ILE A 141 3.25 -1.67 -21.29
CA ILE A 141 3.99 -1.60 -22.55
C ILE A 141 3.04 -1.20 -23.68
N SER A 142 1.90 -1.87 -23.80
CA SER A 142 0.88 -1.60 -24.82
C SER A 142 0.36 -0.16 -24.71
N LEU A 143 0.02 0.26 -23.49
CA LEU A 143 -0.40 1.64 -23.21
C LEU A 143 0.67 2.66 -23.64
N SER A 144 1.95 2.39 -23.32
CA SER A 144 3.07 3.24 -23.74
C SER A 144 3.14 3.38 -25.26
N VAL A 145 2.96 2.28 -26.00
CA VAL A 145 3.00 2.27 -27.48
C VAL A 145 1.85 3.08 -28.07
N SER A 146 0.63 2.90 -27.57
CA SER A 146 -0.55 3.64 -28.04
C SER A 146 -0.43 5.14 -27.80
N VAL A 147 0.06 5.52 -26.61
CA VAL A 147 0.33 6.92 -26.25
C VAL A 147 1.36 7.54 -27.19
N ILE A 148 2.48 6.86 -27.45
CA ILE A 148 3.50 7.33 -28.40
C ILE A 148 2.91 7.46 -29.81
N SER A 149 2.09 6.49 -30.24
CA SER A 149 1.45 6.50 -31.55
C SER A 149 0.54 7.70 -31.75
N VAL A 150 -0.29 8.05 -30.76
CA VAL A 150 -1.15 9.25 -30.77
C VAL A 150 -0.33 10.53 -30.85
N GLN A 151 0.80 10.59 -30.16
CA GLN A 151 1.67 11.76 -30.17
C GLN A 151 2.41 11.93 -31.52
N ALA A 152 2.79 10.83 -32.18
CA ALA A 152 3.56 10.84 -33.41
C ALA A 152 2.70 10.97 -34.69
N THR A 153 1.44 10.51 -34.69
CA THR A 153 0.60 10.55 -35.89
C THR A 153 0.09 11.96 -36.21
N GLN A 154 0.13 12.34 -37.49
CA GLN A 154 -0.55 13.53 -38.00
C GLN A 154 -2.01 13.25 -38.44
N ASP A 155 -2.43 11.98 -38.43
CA ASP A 155 -3.64 11.51 -39.12
C ASP A 155 -4.98 11.85 -38.44
N PHE A 156 -6.04 11.47 -39.13
CA PHE A 156 -7.44 11.60 -38.74
C PHE A 156 -7.85 10.66 -37.59
N ASP A 157 -7.04 9.64 -37.29
CA ASP A 157 -7.41 8.50 -36.45
C ASP A 157 -7.12 8.67 -34.94
N VAL A 158 -6.81 9.90 -34.52
CA VAL A 158 -6.50 10.21 -33.13
C VAL A 158 -7.67 9.89 -32.18
N ILE A 159 -8.91 9.97 -32.66
CA ILE A 159 -10.10 9.70 -31.85
C ILE A 159 -10.30 8.19 -31.63
N GLU A 160 -10.05 7.34 -32.62
CA GLU A 160 -10.13 5.88 -32.44
C GLU A 160 -9.08 5.41 -31.46
N LYS A 161 -7.85 5.92 -31.59
CA LYS A 161 -6.75 5.61 -30.66
C LYS A 161 -7.01 6.08 -29.22
N ALA A 162 -7.85 7.11 -29.02
CA ALA A 162 -8.25 7.50 -27.67
C ALA A 162 -9.04 6.37 -26.98
N GLN A 163 -9.89 5.65 -27.73
CA GLN A 163 -10.63 4.52 -27.19
C GLN A 163 -9.72 3.33 -26.86
N GLU A 164 -8.71 3.09 -27.69
CA GLU A 164 -7.67 2.09 -27.41
C GLU A 164 -6.92 2.40 -26.11
N ILE A 165 -6.46 3.65 -25.94
CA ILE A 165 -5.77 4.10 -24.72
C ILE A 165 -6.67 3.92 -23.49
N LYS A 166 -7.96 4.25 -23.57
CA LYS A 166 -8.90 4.06 -22.45
C LYS A 166 -8.99 2.60 -22.04
N ASN A 167 -9.19 1.69 -23.00
CA ASN A 167 -9.29 0.26 -22.73
C ASN A 167 -8.01 -0.26 -22.10
N GLN A 168 -6.85 0.17 -22.60
CA GLN A 168 -5.55 -0.25 -22.07
C GLN A 168 -5.29 0.28 -20.65
N ILE A 169 -5.81 1.47 -20.28
CA ILE A 169 -5.77 1.93 -18.88
C ILE A 169 -6.63 1.02 -18.00
N ASP A 170 -7.85 0.71 -18.43
CA ASP A 170 -8.76 -0.16 -17.67
C ASP A 170 -8.16 -1.57 -17.48
N GLU A 171 -7.53 -2.13 -18.53
CA GLU A 171 -6.80 -3.40 -18.49
C GLU A 171 -5.56 -3.36 -17.58
N LEU A 172 -4.76 -2.29 -17.67
CA LEU A 172 -3.58 -2.09 -16.83
C LEU A 172 -3.95 -2.04 -15.34
N ILE A 173 -4.99 -1.29 -14.97
CA ILE A 173 -5.44 -1.21 -13.57
C ILE A 173 -5.95 -2.57 -13.09
N ALA A 174 -6.66 -3.32 -13.94
CA ALA A 174 -7.14 -4.66 -13.61
C ALA A 174 -6.00 -5.69 -13.44
N SER A 175 -4.93 -5.58 -14.24
CA SER A 175 -3.84 -6.57 -14.29
C SER A 175 -2.97 -6.59 -13.02
N VAL A 176 -2.97 -5.50 -12.24
CA VAL A 176 -2.23 -5.41 -10.96
C VAL A 176 -2.71 -6.45 -9.94
N GLN A 177 -4.00 -6.84 -9.99
CA GLN A 177 -4.68 -7.63 -8.93
C GLN A 177 -4.48 -7.02 -7.54
N TYR A 178 -4.77 -5.72 -7.45
CA TYR A 178 -4.50 -4.91 -6.27
C TYR A 178 -5.47 -5.24 -5.12
N PRO A 179 -4.99 -5.48 -3.88
CA PRO A 179 -5.83 -5.85 -2.75
C PRO A 179 -6.90 -4.79 -2.44
N ASP A 180 -8.13 -5.22 -2.17
CA ASP A 180 -9.22 -4.29 -1.84
C ASP A 180 -8.93 -3.48 -0.57
N ALA A 181 -8.22 -4.07 0.39
CA ALA A 181 -7.77 -3.38 1.61
C ALA A 181 -6.93 -2.13 1.31
N TYR A 182 -6.17 -2.11 0.21
CA TYR A 182 -5.38 -0.95 -0.16
C TYR A 182 -6.19 0.13 -0.88
N LYS A 183 -7.30 -0.21 -1.54
CA LYS A 183 -8.16 0.76 -2.25
C LYS A 183 -8.85 1.74 -1.30
N SER A 184 -8.99 1.39 -0.02
CA SER A 184 -9.57 2.25 1.02
C SER A 184 -8.58 3.29 1.58
N ILE A 185 -7.28 3.12 1.31
CA ILE A 185 -6.22 3.96 1.83
C ILE A 185 -6.04 5.19 0.92
N LYS A 186 -6.58 6.34 1.36
CA LYS A 186 -6.47 7.64 0.66
C LYS A 186 -5.64 8.62 1.49
#